data_AF-A0A1F8F4B1-F1
#
_entry.id   AF-A0A1F8F4B1-F1
#
_cell.length_a   1.000
_cell.length_b   1.000
_cell.length_c   1.000
_cell.angle_alpha   90.00
_cell.angle_beta   90.00
_cell.angle_gamma   90.00
#
_symmetry.space_group_name_H-M   'P 1'
#
loop_
_entity.id
_entity.type
_entity.pdbx_description
1 polymer ?
#
loop_
_entity_poly.entity_id
_entity_poly.type
_entity_poly.pdbx_seq_one_letter_code
_entity_poly.pdbx_strand_id
1 'polypeptide(L)'
;MNKLKSIYASAWASAVTIIIVTLTTISADLYPPFKNWLASLTGHHWVTKSWLAVILFAVLFLIFRRQNVSVGKIKKSLTALNITAILGFAAILFFYIYEFL
;
A
#
# COMPACT_ATOMS: atom_id res chain seq x y z
N MET A 1 -10.15 -22.28 -8.02
CA MET A 1 -9.57 -20.92 -8.05
C MET A 1 -8.62 -20.78 -9.22
N ASN A 2 -8.73 -19.73 -10.05
CA ASN A 2 -7.72 -19.43 -11.06
C ASN A 2 -6.49 -18.79 -10.37
N LYS A 3 -5.44 -19.59 -10.16
CA LYS A 3 -4.23 -19.19 -9.43
C LYS A 3 -3.56 -17.96 -10.06
N LEU A 4 -3.49 -17.91 -11.40
CA LEU A 4 -2.86 -16.82 -12.15
C LEU A 4 -3.56 -15.48 -11.95
N LYS A 5 -4.90 -15.48 -11.97
CA LYS A 5 -5.69 -14.26 -11.69
C LYS A 5 -5.48 -13.75 -10.27
N SER A 6 -5.34 -14.67 -9.31
CA SER A 6 -5.14 -14.32 -7.91
C SER A 6 -3.76 -13.70 -7.69
N ILE A 7 -2.70 -14.27 -8.28
CA ILE A 7 -1.34 -13.70 -8.21
C ILE A 7 -1.32 -12.29 -8.79
N TYR A 8 -1.86 -12.10 -10.00
CA TYR A 8 -1.93 -10.78 -10.64
C TYR A 8 -2.69 -9.75 -9.79
N ALA A 9 -3.86 -10.14 -9.27
CA ALA A 9 -4.69 -9.26 -8.47
C ALA A 9 -4.01 -8.88 -7.16
N SER A 10 -3.43 -9.84 -6.44
CA SER A 10 -2.69 -9.60 -5.21
C SER A 10 -1.48 -8.70 -5.46
N ALA A 11 -0.73 -8.91 -6.55
CA ALA A 11 0.46 -8.12 -6.84
C ALA A 11 0.13 -6.63 -7.05
N TRP A 12 -0.88 -6.32 -7.86
CA TRP A 12 -1.31 -4.93 -8.07
C TRP A 12 -1.98 -4.32 -6.83
N ALA A 13 -2.82 -5.08 -6.13
CA ALA A 13 -3.45 -4.61 -4.90
C ALA A 13 -2.40 -4.26 -3.84
N SER A 14 -1.39 -5.12 -3.65
CA SER A 14 -0.28 -4.85 -2.75
C SER A 14 0.54 -3.64 -3.18
N ALA A 15 0.90 -3.53 -4.47
CA ALA A 15 1.69 -2.39 -4.96
C ALA A 15 1.01 -1.05 -4.66
N VAL A 16 -0.28 -0.92 -5.01
CA VAL A 16 -1.03 0.31 -4.73
C VAL A 16 -1.20 0.54 -3.22
N THR A 17 -1.46 -0.52 -2.45
CA THR A 17 -1.58 -0.40 -0.99
C THR A 17 -0.28 0.09 -0.34
N ILE A 18 0.88 -0.40 -0.79
CA ILE A 18 2.20 0.06 -0.31
C ILE A 18 2.37 1.56 -0.57
N ILE A 19 2.00 2.06 -1.76
CA ILE A 19 2.09 3.49 -2.08
C ILE A 19 1.25 4.31 -1.10
N ILE A 20 -0.01 3.93 -0.89
CA ILE A 20 -0.91 4.64 0.03
C ILE A 20 -0.41 4.58 1.47
N VAL A 21 0.06 3.42 1.94
CA VAL A 21 0.63 3.28 3.30
C VAL A 21 1.89 4.15 3.47
N THR A 22 2.75 4.19 2.46
CA THR A 22 3.96 5.02 2.46
C THR A 22 3.60 6.51 2.57
N LEU A 23 2.71 6.98 1.69
CA LEU A 23 2.27 8.38 1.68
C LEU A 23 1.57 8.77 2.98
N THR A 24 0.60 7.98 3.44
CA THR A 24 -0.13 8.27 4.68
C THR A 24 0.75 8.20 5.91
N THR A 25 1.82 7.40 5.90
CA THR A 25 2.79 7.36 7.00
C THR A 25 3.59 8.65 7.08
N ILE A 26 4.22 9.05 5.97
CA ILE A 26 5.03 10.28 5.90
C ILE A 26 4.15 11.51 6.15
N SER A 27 3.00 11.62 5.48
CA SER A 27 2.09 12.76 5.62
C SER A 27 1.53 12.91 7.03
N ALA A 28 1.29 11.81 7.76
CA ALA A 28 0.85 11.90 9.14
C ALA A 28 1.92 12.57 10.01
N ASP A 29 3.19 12.23 9.82
CA ASP A 29 4.27 12.82 10.62
C ASP A 29 4.57 14.27 10.23
N LEU A 30 4.44 14.63 8.94
CA LEU A 30 4.64 16.00 8.48
C LEU A 30 3.47 16.97 8.79
N TYR A 31 2.25 16.46 8.98
CA TYR A 31 1.06 17.31 9.16
C TYR A 31 0.20 16.87 10.35
N PRO A 32 0.39 17.49 11.54
CA PRO A 32 -0.30 17.11 12.77
C PRO A 32 -1.83 17.05 12.68
N PRO A 33 -2.53 17.98 11.99
CA PRO A 33 -3.98 17.89 11.83
C PRO A 33 -4.44 16.61 11.12
N PHE A 34 -3.69 16.14 10.12
CA PHE A 34 -4.00 14.88 9.44
C PHE A 34 -3.74 13.67 10.34
N LYS A 35 -2.66 13.67 11.13
CA LYS A 35 -2.43 12.63 12.16
C LYS A 35 -3.58 12.56 13.17
N ASN A 36 -4.04 13.72 13.65
CA ASN A 36 -5.13 13.80 14.62
C ASN A 36 -6.47 13.37 14.01
N TRP A 37 -6.73 13.73 12.74
CA TRP A 37 -7.89 13.23 12.01
C TRP A 37 -7.85 11.71 11.83
N LEU A 38 -6.69 11.12 11.52
CA LEU A 38 -6.55 9.66 11.48
C LEU A 38 -6.85 9.06 12.86
N ALA A 39 -6.35 9.65 13.95
CA ALA A 39 -6.59 9.16 15.29
C ALA A 39 -8.07 9.26 15.71
N SER A 40 -8.81 10.28 15.28
CA SER A 40 -10.22 10.46 15.68
C SER A 40 -11.15 9.36 15.14
N LEU A 41 -10.74 8.61 14.11
CA LEU A 41 -11.55 7.54 13.50
C LEU A 41 -11.51 6.23 14.28
N THR A 42 -10.40 5.87 14.92
CA THR A 42 -10.22 4.58 15.61
C THR A 42 -9.58 4.69 17.00
N GLY A 43 -9.38 5.91 17.51
CA GLY A 43 -8.63 6.20 18.73
C GLY A 43 -7.12 6.34 18.52
N HIS A 44 -6.57 5.73 17.47
CA HIS A 44 -5.13 5.77 17.19
C HIS A 44 -4.82 5.82 15.69
N HIS A 45 -3.97 6.77 15.26
CA HIS A 45 -3.67 7.00 13.85
C HIS A 45 -3.00 5.81 13.14
N TRP A 46 -2.20 5.01 13.85
CA TRP A 46 -1.57 3.80 13.30
C TRP A 46 -2.59 2.67 13.08
N VAL A 47 -3.59 2.52 13.97
CA VAL A 47 -4.70 1.57 13.81
C VAL A 47 -5.56 1.94 12.60
N THR A 48 -5.90 3.23 12.43
CA THR A 48 -6.63 3.71 11.24
C THR A 48 -5.88 3.40 9.94
N LYS A 49 -4.56 3.59 9.91
CA LYS A 49 -3.73 3.25 8.73
C LYS A 49 -3.75 1.74 8.44
N SER A 50 -3.73 0.89 9.47
CA SER A 50 -3.86 -0.57 9.28
C SER A 50 -5.21 -0.96 8.69
N TRP A 51 -6.31 -0.41 9.20
CA TRP A 51 -7.63 -0.64 8.60
C TRP A 51 -7.73 -0.14 7.17
N LEU A 52 -7.19 1.05 6.89
CA LEU A 52 -7.10 1.59 5.54
C LEU A 52 -6.37 0.61 4.61
N ALA A 53 -5.22 0.06 5.03
CA ALA A 53 -4.46 -0.90 4.24
C ALA A 53 -5.25 -2.19 3.94
N VAL A 54 -5.90 -2.77 4.95
CA VAL A 54 -6.70 -3.99 4.80
C VAL A 54 -7.89 -3.77 3.86
N ILE A 55 -8.66 -2.71 4.08
CA ILE A 55 -9.83 -2.38 3.26
C ILE A 55 -9.42 -2.08 1.83
N LEU A 56 -8.39 -1.25 1.65
CA LEU A 56 -7.88 -0.88 0.33
C LEU A 56 -7.39 -2.11 -0.43
N PHE A 57 -6.58 -2.97 0.21
CA PHE A 57 -6.11 -4.20 -0.41
C PHE A 57 -7.29 -5.10 -0.82
N ALA A 58 -8.26 -5.32 0.05
CA ALA A 58 -9.41 -6.18 -0.23
C ALA A 58 -10.23 -5.64 -1.42
N VAL A 59 -10.52 -4.33 -1.43
CA VAL A 59 -11.26 -3.69 -2.52
C VAL A 59 -10.49 -3.79 -3.85
N LEU A 60 -9.20 -3.44 -3.86
CA LEU A 60 -8.37 -3.49 -5.06
C LEU A 60 -8.18 -4.92 -5.57
N PHE A 61 -8.02 -5.89 -4.67
CA PHE A 61 -7.92 -7.30 -5.04
C PHE A 61 -9.17 -7.75 -5.80
N LEU A 62 -10.37 -7.41 -5.29
CA LEU A 62 -11.64 -7.75 -5.95
C LEU A 62 -11.77 -7.07 -7.32
N ILE A 63 -11.29 -5.83 -7.46
CA ILE A 63 -11.28 -5.09 -8.73
C ILE A 63 -10.33 -5.76 -9.73
N PHE A 64 -9.06 -5.96 -9.37
CA PHE A 64 -8.05 -6.50 -10.29
C PHE A 64 -8.28 -7.97 -10.66
N ARG A 65 -8.96 -8.75 -9.80
CA ARG A 65 -9.31 -10.15 -10.08
C ARG A 65 -10.24 -10.32 -11.30
N ARG A 66 -10.99 -9.28 -11.67
CA ARG A 66 -11.90 -9.30 -12.83
C ARG A 66 -11.17 -9.23 -14.18
N GLN A 67 -9.88 -8.89 -14.17
CA GLN A 67 -9.09 -8.70 -15.40
C GLN A 67 -8.77 -10.02 -16.11
N ASN A 68 -8.57 -9.92 -17.43
CA ASN A 68 -8.00 -11.01 -18.23
C ASN A 68 -6.47 -11.00 -18.11
N VAL A 69 -5.94 -12.12 -17.62
CA VAL A 69 -4.55 -12.25 -17.17
C VAL A 69 -3.78 -13.17 -18.12
N SER A 70 -2.64 -12.68 -18.60
CA SER A 70 -1.63 -13.43 -19.33
C SER A 70 -0.34 -13.50 -18.51
N VAL A 71 0.55 -14.46 -18.83
CA VAL A 71 1.84 -14.61 -18.15
C VAL A 71 2.66 -13.32 -18.17
N GLY A 72 2.67 -12.59 -19.30
CA GLY A 72 3.35 -11.31 -19.42
C GLY A 72 2.81 -10.23 -18.47
N LYS A 73 1.48 -10.18 -18.26
CA LYS A 73 0.86 -9.25 -17.29
C LYS A 73 1.23 -9.60 -15.85
N ILE A 74 1.35 -10.90 -15.52
CA ILE A 74 1.78 -11.35 -14.20
C ILE A 74 3.22 -10.90 -13.92
N LYS A 75 4.14 -11.15 -14.85
CA LYS A 75 5.54 -10.74 -14.71
C LYS A 75 5.65 -9.23 -14.46
N LYS A 76 4.93 -8.41 -15.25
CA LYS A 76 4.86 -6.96 -15.05
C LYS A 76 4.32 -6.58 -13.66
N SER A 77 3.25 -7.23 -13.21
CA SER A 77 2.66 -6.95 -11.88
C SER A 77 3.61 -7.27 -10.72
N LEU A 78 4.37 -8.36 -10.82
CA LEU A 78 5.35 -8.75 -9.81
C LEU A 78 6.58 -7.83 -9.81
N THR A 79 7.07 -7.43 -10.99
CA THR A 79 8.13 -6.44 -11.10
C THR A 79 7.70 -5.10 -10.49
N ALA A 80 6.48 -4.64 -10.80
CA ALA A 80 5.92 -3.43 -10.22
C ALA A 80 5.84 -3.54 -8.68
N LEU A 81 5.29 -4.63 -8.15
CA LEU A 81 5.25 -4.89 -6.71
C LEU A 81 6.63 -4.79 -6.05
N ASN A 82 7.64 -5.47 -6.63
CA ASN A 82 8.99 -5.47 -6.06
C ASN A 82 9.60 -4.06 -6.06
N ILE A 83 9.49 -3.33 -7.17
CA ILE A 83 10.00 -1.95 -7.26
C ILE A 83 9.29 -1.08 -6.23
N THR A 84 7.96 -1.16 -6.16
CA THR A 84 7.17 -0.36 -5.21
C THR A 84 7.49 -0.70 -3.75
N ALA A 85 7.73 -1.97 -3.42
CA ALA A 85 8.14 -2.38 -2.08
C ALA A 85 9.51 -1.80 -1.69
N ILE A 86 10.49 -1.88 -2.60
CA ILE A 86 11.83 -1.31 -2.39
C ILE A 86 11.77 0.20 -2.22
N LEU A 87 11.04 0.89 -3.10
CA LEU A 87 10.90 2.35 -3.04
C LEU A 87 10.12 2.80 -1.80
N GLY A 88 9.04 2.10 -1.43
CA GLY A 88 8.27 2.40 -0.23
C GLY A 88 9.10 2.23 1.04
N PHE A 89 9.86 1.14 1.13
CA PHE A 89 10.81 0.93 2.23
C PHE A 89 11.86 2.04 2.30
N ALA A 90 12.53 2.33 1.18
CA ALA A 90 13.56 3.36 1.12
C ALA A 90 13.01 4.75 1.49
N ALA A 91 11.80 5.08 1.03
CA ALA A 91 11.15 6.35 1.34
C ALA A 91 10.86 6.51 2.84
N ILE A 92 10.28 5.49 3.49
CA ILE A 92 10.01 5.53 4.93
C ILE A 92 11.32 5.58 5.73
N LEU A 93 12.31 4.76 5.35
CA LEU A 93 13.60 4.71 6.02
C LEU A 93 14.31 6.06 5.94
N PHE A 94 14.44 6.62 4.73
CA PHE A 94 15.09 7.91 4.52
C PHE A 94 14.34 9.04 5.22
N PHE A 95 13.00 9.03 5.20
CA PHE A 95 12.20 10.00 5.93
C PHE A 95 12.53 9.98 7.43
N TYR A 96 12.53 8.82 8.07
CA TYR A 96 12.82 8.75 9.51
C TYR A 96 14.27 9.10 9.85
N ILE A 97 15.23 8.77 8.97
CA ILE A 97 16.62 9.21 9.14
C ILE A 97 16.71 10.74 9.04
N TYR A 98 16.16 11.32 7.97
CA TYR A 98 16.28 12.76 7.72
C TYR A 98 15.54 13.63 8.75
N GLU A 99 14.35 13.21 9.16
CA GLU A 99 13.48 14.03 10.01
C GLU A 99 13.82 13.90 11.51
N PHE A 100 14.44 12.79 11.95
CA PHE A 100 14.59 12.49 13.38
C PHE A 100 16.00 12.10 13.85
N LEU A 101 16.99 11.90 12.97
CA LEU A 101 18.39 11.64 13.32
C LEU A 101 19.30 12.78 12.84
#